data_AF-A0AAX4EV17-F1
#
_entry.id   AF-A0AAX4EV17-F1
#
_cell.length_a   1.000
_cell.length_b   1.000
_cell.length_c   1.000
_cell.angle_alpha   90.00
_cell.angle_beta   90.00
_cell.angle_gamma   90.00
#
_symmetry.space_group_name_H-M   'P 1'
#
loop_
_entity.id
_entity.type
_entity.pdbx_description
1 polymer ?
#
loop_
_entity_poly.entity_id
_entity_poly.type
_entity_poly.pdbx_seq_one_letter_code
_entity_poly.pdbx_strand_id
1 'polypeptide(L)' 'MIMLVAAGYGIGIGLASQIALYNHPNVIIREAADNIPSTATFVVTAERERSAELVRFINRAIAIGEMPTLPHAPPTRTL' A
#
# COMPACT_ATOMS: atom_id res chain seq x y z
N MET A 1 -0.89 10.34 7.87
CA MET A 1 0.51 10.40 8.34
C MET A 1 1.37 11.35 7.52
N ILE A 2 1.29 11.32 6.18
CA ILE A 2 2.14 12.15 5.31
C ILE A 2 2.10 13.66 5.61
N MET A 3 0.99 14.18 6.12
CA MET A 3 0.87 15.60 6.52
C MET A 3 1.74 15.98 7.71
N LEU A 4 1.95 15.09 8.67
CA LEU A 4 2.85 15.36 9.79
C LEU A 4 4.31 15.39 9.31
N VAL A 5 4.67 14.47 8.42
CA VAL A 5 5.99 14.45 7.76
C VAL A 5 6.20 15.74 6.96
N ALA A 6 5.20 16.16 6.17
CA ALA A 6 5.25 17.39 5.40
C ALA A 6 5.36 18.66 6.25
N ALA A 7 4.79 18.66 7.46
CA ALA A 7 4.87 19.76 8.41
C ALA A 7 6.19 19.75 9.23
N GLY A 8 7.12 18.82 8.97
CA GLY A 8 8.42 18.79 9.61
C GLY A 8 8.47 18.04 10.94
N TYR A 9 7.44 17.26 11.28
CA TYR A 9 7.41 16.47 12.53
C TYR A 9 8.30 15.21 12.49
N GLY A 10 8.98 14.92 11.37
CA GLY A 10 9.98 13.86 11.26
C GLY A 10 9.72 12.87 10.12
N ILE A 11 10.13 11.62 10.32
CA ILE A 11 10.06 10.52 9.33
C ILE A 11 8.85 9.63 9.62
N GLY A 12 8.20 9.13 8.58
CA GLY A 12 7.13 8.13 8.67
C GLY A 12 7.42 6.90 7.82
N ILE A 13 6.86 5.77 8.23
CA ILE A 13 6.82 4.53 7.43
C ILE A 13 5.41 4.39 6.87
N GLY A 14 5.31 4.08 5.58
CA GLY A 14 4.02 3.92 4.90
C GLY A 14 4.06 2.72 3.96
N LEU A 15 2.89 2.15 3.70
CA LEU A 15 2.75 1.11 2.69
C LEU A 15 2.92 1.71 1.30
N ALA A 16 3.45 0.93 0.35
CA ALA A 16 3.55 1.33 -1.05
C ALA A 16 2.18 1.80 -1.61
N SER A 17 1.09 1.14 -1.21
CA SER A 17 -0.29 1.51 -1.60
C SER A 17 -0.72 2.89 -1.09
N GLN A 18 -0.25 3.31 0.09
CA GLN A 18 -0.53 4.64 0.63
C GLN A 18 0.33 5.70 -0.05
N ILE A 19 1.62 5.39 -0.25
CA ILE A 19 2.59 6.24 -0.94
C ILE A 19 2.12 6.55 -2.36
N ALA A 20 1.61 5.56 -3.10
CA ALA A 20 1.12 5.73 -4.47
C ALA A 20 -0.06 6.72 -4.56
N LEU A 21 -0.86 6.86 -3.50
CA LEU A 21 -2.02 7.75 -3.46
C LEU A 21 -1.68 9.18 -2.99
N TYR A 22 -0.57 9.34 -2.25
CA TYR A 22 -0.21 10.60 -1.63
C TYR A 22 1.09 11.15 -2.21
N ASN A 23 0.97 12.09 -3.16
CA ASN A 23 2.10 12.88 -3.64
C ASN A 23 2.09 14.26 -2.97
N HIS A 24 3.01 14.49 -2.02
CA HIS A 24 3.18 15.81 -1.40
C HIS A 24 4.53 16.40 -1.82
N PRO A 25 4.58 17.62 -2.41
CA PRO A 25 5.78 18.15 -3.05
C PRO A 25 6.97 18.31 -2.10
N ASN A 26 6.72 18.48 -0.79
CA ASN A 26 7.76 18.65 0.21
C ASN A 26 8.15 17.36 0.95
N VAL A 27 7.71 16.19 0.46
CA VAL A 27 8.01 14.90 1.09
C VAL A 27 8.80 14.04 0.11
N ILE A 28 9.99 13.63 0.54
CA ILE A 28 10.83 12.68 -0.19
C ILE A 28 10.52 11.27 0.32
N ILE A 29 10.25 10.35 -0.60
CA ILE A 29 9.94 8.96 -0.30
C ILE A 29 11.15 8.11 -0.71
N ARG A 30 11.55 7.19 0.16
CA ARG A 30 12.64 6.25 -0.09
C ARG A 30 12.18 4.84 0.24
N GLU A 31 12.55 3.89 -0.59
CA GLU A 31 12.41 2.48 -0.26
C GLU A 31 13.25 2.18 0.98
N ALA A 32 12.68 1.45 1.93
CA ALA A 32 13.46 0.98 3.08
C ALA A 32 14.39 -0.15 2.63
N ALA A 33 15.56 -0.25 3.27
CA ALA A 33 16.59 -1.23 2.91
C ALA A 33 16.09 -2.68 3.09
N ASP A 34 16.77 -3.62 2.41
CA ASP A 34 16.39 -5.03 2.34
C ASP A 34 16.06 -5.64 3.71
N ASN A 35 15.03 -6.51 3.73
CA ASN A 35 14.36 -7.12 4.90
C ASN A 35 13.22 -6.32 5.57
N ILE A 36 12.47 -5.51 4.82
CA ILE A 36 11.19 -4.99 5.34
C ILE A 36 10.21 -6.18 5.51
N PRO A 37 9.59 -6.35 6.70
CA PRO A 37 8.56 -7.35 6.89
C PRO A 37 7.43 -7.17 5.87
N SER A 38 7.09 -8.24 5.16
CA SER A 38 5.90 -8.24 4.29
C SER A 38 4.67 -7.92 5.14
N THR A 39 3.94 -6.87 4.77
CA THR A 39 2.71 -6.49 5.47
C THR A 39 1.55 -7.26 4.87
N ALA A 40 0.91 -8.12 5.67
CA ALA A 40 -0.27 -8.87 5.26
C ALA A 40 -1.57 -8.05 5.50
N THR A 41 -2.50 -8.14 4.55
CA THR A 41 -3.85 -7.58 4.67
C THR A 41 -4.84 -8.72 4.84
N PHE A 42 -5.72 -8.64 5.85
CA PHE A 42 -6.68 -9.70 6.17
C PHE A 42 -8.12 -9.20 6.07
N VAL A 43 -9.01 -10.10 5.66
CA VAL A 43 -10.47 -9.93 5.78
C VAL A 43 -10.94 -10.73 6.98
N VAL A 44 -11.40 -10.06 8.03
CA VAL A 44 -11.91 -10.70 9.25
C VAL A 44 -13.41 -10.93 9.11
N THR A 45 -13.87 -12.17 9.34
CA THR A 45 -15.27 -12.55 9.23
C THR A 45 -15.71 -13.30 10.49
N ALA A 46 -16.98 -13.17 10.88
CA ALA A 46 -17.55 -14.05 11.90
C ALA A 46 -17.58 -15.51 11.42
N GLU A 47 -17.54 -16.46 12.35
CA GLU A 47 -17.70 -17.89 12.08
C GLU A 47 -19.18 -18.22 11.79
N ARG A 48 -19.65 -17.73 10.65
CA ARG A 48 -20.99 -17.97 10.10
C ARG A 48 -20.86 -18.31 8.62
N GLU A 49 -21.92 -18.88 8.07
CA GLU A 49 -21.99 -19.12 6.63
C GLU A 49 -21.79 -17.80 5.87
N ARG A 50 -20.82 -17.79 4.93
CA ARG A 50 -20.49 -16.60 4.15
C ARG A 50 -21.58 -16.38 3.11
N SER A 51 -22.07 -15.15 3.00
CA SER A 51 -23.01 -14.82 1.93
C SER A 51 -22.37 -14.98 0.56
N ALA A 52 -23.19 -15.23 -0.46
CA ALA A 52 -22.70 -15.37 -1.84
C ALA A 52 -22.00 -14.09 -2.32
N GLU A 53 -22.43 -12.92 -1.85
CA GLU A 53 -21.83 -11.61 -2.10
C GLU A 53 -20.41 -11.53 -1.54
N LEU A 54 -20.21 -11.98 -0.30
CA LEU A 54 -18.90 -11.95 0.36
C LEU A 54 -17.92 -12.90 -0.34
N VAL A 55 -18.39 -14.09 -0.74
CA VAL A 55 -17.58 -15.04 -1.53
C VAL A 55 -17.15 -14.41 -2.86
N ARG A 56 -18.08 -13.77 -3.60
CA ARG A 56 -17.74 -13.07 -4.84
C ARG A 56 -16.73 -11.95 -4.63
N PHE A 57 -16.87 -11.18 -3.56
CA PHE A 57 -15.93 -10.12 -3.21
C PHE A 57 -14.53 -10.66 -2.94
N ILE A 58 -14.41 -11.72 -2.11
CA ILE A 58 -13.12 -12.33 -1.75
C ILE A 58 -12.44 -12.88 -3.01
N ASN A 59 -13.17 -13.63 -3.85
CA ASN A 59 -12.61 -14.19 -5.08
C ASN A 59 -12.08 -13.09 -6.01
N ARG A 60 -12.80 -11.97 -6.14
CA ARG A 60 -12.33 -10.82 -6.92
C ARG A 60 -11.10 -10.16 -6.31
N ALA A 61 -11.07 -9.99 -4.99
CA ALA A 61 -9.94 -9.39 -4.29
C ALA A 61 -8.66 -10.22 -4.46
N ILE A 62 -8.77 -11.56 -4.37
CA ILE A 62 -7.66 -12.48 -4.63
C ILE A 62 -7.19 -12.37 -6.08
N ALA A 63 -8.11 -12.45 -7.05
CA ALA A 63 -7.78 -12.36 -8.47
C ALA A 63 -7.06 -11.05 -8.85
N ILE A 64 -7.42 -9.92 -8.23
CA ILE A 64 -6.74 -8.63 -8.43
C ILE A 64 -5.39 -8.61 -7.70
N GLY A 65 -5.32 -9.15 -6.47
CA GLY A 65 -4.11 -9.16 -5.65
C GLY A 65 -3.00 -10.07 -6.17
N GLU A 66 -3.34 -11.12 -6.92
CA GLU A 66 -2.37 -12.01 -7.58
C GLU A 66 -1.84 -11.45 -8.91
N MET A 67 -2.41 -10.36 -9.43
CA MET A 67 -1.86 -9.71 -10.62
C MET A 67 -0.48 -9.13 -10.29
N PRO A 68 0.54 -9.36 -11.13
CA PRO A 68 1.85 -8.75 -10.94
C PRO A 68 1.70 -7.23 -10.92
N THR A 69 2.04 -6.60 -9.80
CA THR A 69 2.21 -5.16 -9.75
C THR A 69 3.36 -4.79 -10.69
N LEU A 70 3.03 -4.09 -11.78
CA LEU A 70 4.05 -3.51 -12.66
C LEU A 70 4.99 -2.64 -11.81
N PRO A 71 6.33 -2.80 -11.93
CA PRO A 71 7.26 -2.01 -11.15
C PRO A 71 7.02 -0.52 -11.41
N HIS A 72 6.85 0.24 -10.32
CA HIS A 72 6.78 1.69 -10.37
C HIS A 72 8.06 2.19 -11.03
N ALA A 73 7.96 2.83 -12.20
CA ALA A 73 9.12 3.40 -12.86
C ALA A 73 9.79 4.43 -11.92
N PRO A 74 11.13 4.39 -11.77
CA PRO A 74 11.83 5.34 -10.90
C PRO A 74 11.56 6.77 -11.40
N PRO A 75 11.40 7.75 -10.50
CA PRO A 75 11.21 9.13 -10.91
C PRO A 75 12.39 9.57 -11.77
N THR A 76 12.09 10.02 -13.00
CA THR A 76 13.08 10.57 -13.92
C THR A 76 13.77 11.73 -13.23
N ARG A 77 15.06 11.54 -12.92
CA ARG A 77 15.91 12.55 -12.33
C ARG A 77 16.22 13.58 -13.42
N THR A 78 15.39 14.63 -13.52
CA THR A 78 15.78 15.85 -14.24
C THR A 78 16.86 16.54 -13.40
N LEU A 79 18.06 16.59 -13.98
CA LEU A 79 19.20 17.39 -13.54
C LEU A 79 18.87 18.88 -13.65
#